data_AF-A0A3M7NFJ9-F1
#
_entry.id   AF-A0A3M7NFJ9-F1
#
_cell.length_a   1.000
_cell.length_b   1.000
_cell.length_c   1.000
_cell.angle_alpha   90.00
_cell.angle_beta   90.00
_cell.angle_gamma   90.00
#
_symmetry.space_group_name_H-M   'P 1'
#
loop_
_entity.id
_entity.type
_entity.pdbx_description
1 polymer ?
#
loop_
_entity_poly.entity_id
_entity_poly.type
_entity_poly.pdbx_seq_one_letter_code
_entity_poly.pdbx_strand_id
1 'polypeptide(L)'
;MSPGQVTPEVLWAQRSSDSDPEKNYVYLTISVPDVPPKALQLQLSPTGLVFTGTSDTKKTTYHLELEFYAEIDPEKSKTHHTAANIQLILHKKDLTLDYWPRLLKGDKKVHFLRTDFDKWVDEDEQNEAPEEDYLNQFGGGLGDDSGFGGIDFSKLGAGVGGGDAAAPGAGEATAEHARGHDGTQQLSYTFLAPRLEASTVSLAEGHEAVCLFVNDDAGAEVLEHLAQLGVKVVALRCAGTNNVDLNKAEALCLKVTSVPSYSPHAVAEFTVGLLLTATRKYHKAYNRTREGDFTLNGLVGFNLYEKTIGLIGTGRIGLLTGRILARGMGCNVIAYDPYPNPKAAAEHGVVYVDSLDKLLKESDVVSLHCPLMQSTHHILNDETFALMKRGVVLVNSSRGGLIDTKALIRGHQAFLTVEALQNIATSSIEGIIEKTSQ
;
A
#
# COMPACT_ATOMS: atom_id res chain seq x y z
N MET A 1 17.34 1.91 -33.71
CA MET A 1 17.44 3.17 -32.96
C MET A 1 18.74 3.85 -33.34
N SER A 2 18.64 5.04 -33.90
CA SER A 2 19.80 5.89 -34.16
C SER A 2 20.38 6.39 -32.83
N PRO A 3 21.71 6.48 -32.67
CA PRO A 3 22.30 6.94 -31.41
C PRO A 3 21.85 8.38 -31.10
N GLY A 4 21.21 8.57 -29.94
CA GLY A 4 20.79 9.89 -29.42
C GLY A 4 19.29 10.19 -29.37
N GLN A 5 18.41 9.23 -29.72
CA GLN A 5 16.96 9.41 -29.64
C GLN A 5 16.36 8.86 -28.34
N VAL A 6 15.38 9.56 -27.76
CA VAL A 6 14.64 9.17 -26.56
C VAL A 6 13.18 8.90 -26.91
N THR A 7 12.60 7.81 -26.40
CA THR A 7 11.16 7.55 -26.53
C THR A 7 10.41 8.32 -25.44
N PRO A 8 9.48 9.23 -25.78
CA PRO A 8 8.72 9.99 -24.80
C PRO A 8 7.72 9.12 -24.04
N GLU A 9 7.32 9.54 -22.85
CA GLU A 9 6.17 8.95 -22.14
C GLU A 9 4.87 9.28 -22.89
N VAL A 10 3.98 8.31 -22.97
CA VAL A 10 2.70 8.38 -23.66
C VAL A 10 1.60 7.94 -22.71
N LEU A 11 0.61 8.80 -22.51
CA LEU A 11 -0.63 8.47 -21.81
C LEU A 11 -1.75 8.29 -22.83
N TRP A 12 -2.62 7.31 -22.62
CA TRP A 12 -3.79 7.11 -23.48
C TRP A 12 -5.06 6.79 -22.69
N ALA A 13 -6.19 7.23 -23.20
CA ALA A 13 -7.52 6.85 -22.73
C ALA A 13 -8.43 6.65 -23.94
N GLN A 14 -9.63 6.13 -23.73
CA GLN A 14 -10.58 5.97 -24.81
C GLN A 14 -12.01 6.22 -24.36
N ARG A 15 -12.85 6.53 -25.34
CA ARG A 15 -14.30 6.48 -25.26
C ARG A 15 -14.80 5.64 -26.45
N SER A 16 -15.85 4.87 -26.22
CA SER A 16 -16.48 4.05 -27.25
C SER A 16 -17.95 4.45 -27.37
N SER A 17 -18.45 4.61 -28.58
CA SER A 17 -19.87 4.83 -28.82
C SER A 17 -20.26 4.18 -30.15
N ASP A 18 -21.39 3.48 -30.13
CA ASP A 18 -22.02 2.86 -31.31
C ASP A 18 -22.98 3.80 -32.05
N SER A 19 -23.28 4.96 -31.46
CA SER A 19 -24.36 5.85 -31.88
C SER A 19 -23.90 7.29 -32.12
N ASP A 20 -22.87 7.75 -31.40
CA ASP A 20 -22.32 9.10 -31.52
C ASP A 20 -20.82 9.07 -31.91
N PRO A 21 -20.48 9.38 -33.19
CA PRO A 21 -19.08 9.42 -33.65
C PRO A 21 -18.20 10.44 -32.93
N GLU A 22 -18.77 11.50 -32.36
CA GLU A 22 -18.02 12.51 -31.60
C GLU A 22 -17.63 12.00 -30.20
N LYS A 23 -18.29 10.94 -29.71
CA LYS A 23 -17.99 10.27 -28.43
C LYS A 23 -17.19 8.96 -28.62
N ASN A 24 -16.75 8.67 -29.85
CA ASN A 24 -16.00 7.45 -30.20
C ASN A 24 -14.55 7.76 -30.61
N TYR A 25 -13.67 7.94 -29.63
CA TYR A 25 -12.28 8.35 -29.87
C TYR A 25 -11.29 7.77 -28.86
N VAL A 26 -10.01 7.82 -29.24
CA VAL A 26 -8.86 7.55 -28.38
C VAL A 26 -8.18 8.87 -28.08
N TYR A 27 -7.95 9.16 -26.80
CA TYR A 27 -7.17 10.30 -26.35
C TYR A 27 -5.71 9.88 -26.17
N LEU A 28 -4.77 10.68 -26.69
CA LEU A 28 -3.34 10.41 -26.61
C LEU A 28 -2.60 11.65 -26.13
N THR A 29 -1.78 11.53 -25.09
CA THR A 29 -0.87 12.61 -24.64
C THR A 29 0.56 12.12 -24.71
N ILE A 30 1.38 12.77 -25.52
CA ILE A 30 2.80 12.50 -25.67
C ILE A 30 3.56 13.58 -24.91
N SER A 31 4.36 13.19 -23.91
CA SER A 31 5.10 14.12 -23.07
C SER A 31 6.44 14.51 -23.71
N VAL A 32 6.50 15.74 -24.22
CA VAL A 32 7.62 16.27 -25.01
C VAL A 32 7.90 17.73 -24.64
N PRO A 33 8.54 17.97 -23.48
CA PRO A 33 8.75 19.32 -22.98
C PRO A 33 9.69 20.12 -23.88
N ASP A 34 9.30 21.37 -24.15
CA ASP A 34 10.03 22.39 -24.89
C ASP A 34 10.40 22.00 -26.33
N VAL A 35 9.54 21.22 -27.00
CA VAL A 35 9.65 21.00 -28.44
C VAL A 35 8.93 22.16 -29.15
N PRO A 36 9.61 23.00 -29.94
CA PRO A 36 8.93 24.07 -30.68
C PRO A 36 8.15 23.49 -31.88
N PRO A 37 7.03 24.10 -32.29
CA PRO A 37 6.25 23.64 -33.46
C PRO A 37 7.07 23.50 -34.75
N LYS A 38 8.14 24.28 -34.91
CA LYS A 38 9.03 24.24 -36.09
C LYS A 38 9.93 23.00 -36.13
N ALA A 39 10.21 22.39 -34.97
CA ALA A 39 11.04 21.20 -34.85
C ALA A 39 10.20 19.93 -34.66
N LEU A 40 8.87 20.03 -34.77
CA LEU A 40 7.91 18.95 -34.64
C LEU A 40 7.57 18.37 -36.01
N GLN A 41 7.74 17.06 -36.15
CA GLN A 41 7.26 16.29 -37.29
C GLN A 41 6.32 15.21 -36.76
N LEU A 42 5.03 15.33 -37.08
CA LEU A 42 4.00 14.39 -36.69
C LEU A 42 3.29 13.89 -37.95
N GLN A 43 3.29 12.58 -38.14
CA GLN A 43 2.61 11.91 -39.25
C GLN A 43 1.59 10.94 -38.67
N LEU A 44 0.33 11.16 -39.02
CA LEU A 44 -0.78 10.30 -38.63
C LEU A 44 -1.26 9.50 -39.84
N SER A 45 -1.45 8.20 -39.66
CA SER A 45 -1.99 7.28 -40.65
C SER A 45 -3.16 6.51 -40.05
N PRO A 46 -4.02 5.86 -40.86
CA PRO A 46 -5.15 5.10 -40.32
C PRO A 46 -4.73 4.00 -39.33
N THR A 47 -3.51 3.48 -39.44
CA THR A 47 -3.03 2.35 -38.63
C THR A 47 -1.95 2.72 -37.63
N GLY A 48 -1.56 4.00 -37.52
CA GLY A 48 -0.45 4.37 -36.65
C GLY A 48 -0.03 5.82 -36.68
N LEU A 49 0.92 6.16 -35.82
CA LEU A 49 1.46 7.49 -35.62
C LEU A 49 2.98 7.44 -35.56
N VAL A 50 3.63 8.34 -36.30
CA VAL A 50 5.08 8.57 -36.24
C VAL A 50 5.32 10.01 -35.81
N PHE A 51 6.11 10.18 -34.77
CA PHE A 51 6.48 11.47 -34.23
C PHE A 51 8.00 11.58 -34.08
N THR A 52 8.55 12.72 -34.48
CA THR A 52 9.91 13.14 -34.16
C THR A 52 9.92 14.61 -33.77
N GLY A 53 10.62 14.95 -32.69
CA GLY A 53 10.74 16.33 -32.23
C GLY A 53 12.03 16.56 -31.46
N THR A 54 12.64 17.74 -31.60
CA THR A 54 13.85 18.09 -30.83
C THR A 54 13.55 19.22 -29.87
N SER A 55 13.88 19.03 -28.59
CA SER A 55 13.71 20.05 -27.55
C SER A 55 14.83 21.10 -27.61
N ASP A 56 14.45 22.37 -27.59
CA ASP A 56 15.40 23.49 -27.66
C ASP A 56 16.23 23.64 -26.37
N THR A 57 15.60 23.40 -25.22
CA THR A 57 16.21 23.55 -23.89
C THR A 57 17.03 22.33 -23.50
N LYS A 58 16.46 21.13 -23.68
CA LYS A 58 17.08 19.87 -23.25
C LYS A 58 18.01 19.26 -24.29
N LYS A 59 18.06 19.83 -25.51
CA LYS A 59 18.84 19.31 -26.65
C LYS A 59 18.62 17.81 -26.91
N THR A 60 17.42 17.34 -26.56
CA THR A 60 17.03 15.93 -26.64
C THR A 60 16.12 15.74 -27.86
N THR A 61 16.43 14.76 -28.70
CA THR A 61 15.56 14.37 -29.82
C THR A 61 14.65 13.23 -29.37
N TYR A 62 13.36 13.50 -29.36
CA TYR A 62 12.32 12.52 -29.10
C TYR A 62 11.91 11.84 -30.40
N HIS A 63 11.68 10.54 -30.34
CA HIS A 63 11.15 9.75 -31.44
C HIS A 63 10.15 8.71 -30.92
N LEU A 64 9.00 8.60 -31.57
CA LEU A 64 7.92 7.70 -31.22
C LEU A 64 7.29 7.13 -32.48
N GLU A 65 7.10 5.82 -32.51
CA GLU A 65 6.38 5.11 -33.56
C GLU A 65 5.37 4.17 -32.90
N LEU A 66 4.08 4.35 -33.22
CA LEU A 66 2.97 3.57 -32.70
C LEU A 66 2.22 2.91 -33.86
N GLU A 67 1.99 1.60 -33.76
CA GLU A 67 1.05 0.87 -34.62
C GLU A 67 -0.21 0.57 -33.80
N PHE A 68 -1.33 1.17 -34.18
CA PHE A 68 -2.58 1.11 -33.43
C PHE A 68 -3.27 -0.26 -33.52
N TYR A 69 -4.04 -0.58 -32.50
CA TYR A 69 -4.79 -1.83 -32.39
C TYR A 69 -5.81 -2.01 -33.53
N ALA A 70 -6.54 -0.95 -33.87
CA ALA A 70 -7.47 -0.90 -35.00
C ALA A 70 -7.34 0.45 -35.74
N GLU A 71 -8.12 0.60 -36.81
CA GLU A 71 -8.04 1.80 -37.66
C GLU A 71 -8.68 3.02 -37.01
N ILE A 72 -8.07 4.18 -37.23
CA ILE A 72 -8.60 5.50 -36.92
C ILE A 72 -8.97 6.26 -38.20
N ASP A 73 -9.71 7.35 -38.06
CA ASP A 73 -9.96 8.35 -39.09
C ASP A 73 -9.01 9.55 -38.90
N PRO A 74 -7.91 9.67 -39.69
CA PRO A 74 -6.96 10.76 -39.52
C PRO A 74 -7.53 12.14 -39.84
N GLU A 75 -8.56 12.23 -40.68
CA GLU A 75 -9.14 13.53 -41.11
C GLU A 75 -9.99 14.16 -40.01
N LYS A 76 -10.68 13.32 -39.21
CA LYS A 76 -11.44 13.78 -38.04
C LYS A 76 -10.58 13.96 -36.79
N SER A 77 -9.37 13.41 -36.80
CA SER A 77 -8.49 13.45 -35.64
C SER A 77 -7.90 14.84 -35.42
N LYS A 78 -7.91 15.32 -34.17
CA LYS A 78 -7.42 16.65 -33.79
C LYS A 78 -6.09 16.55 -33.06
N THR A 79 -5.20 17.50 -33.29
CA THR A 79 -3.91 17.61 -32.59
C THR A 79 -3.78 18.98 -31.97
N HIS A 80 -3.33 19.02 -30.72
CA HIS A 80 -3.00 20.24 -30.00
C HIS A 80 -1.61 20.16 -29.39
N HIS A 81 -0.83 21.22 -29.60
CA HIS A 81 0.54 21.32 -29.15
C HIS A 81 0.65 22.33 -28.01
N THR A 82 1.22 21.91 -26.90
CA THR A 82 1.50 22.75 -25.73
C THR A 82 3.01 22.82 -25.49
N ALA A 83 3.46 23.65 -24.55
CA ALA A 83 4.88 23.69 -24.19
C ALA A 83 5.40 22.37 -23.58
N ALA A 84 4.52 21.57 -22.97
CA ALA A 84 4.91 20.34 -22.27
C ALA A 84 4.60 19.06 -23.06
N ASN A 85 3.53 19.07 -23.86
CA ASN A 85 2.94 17.86 -24.43
C ASN A 85 2.35 18.10 -25.83
N ILE A 86 2.24 17.01 -26.59
CA ILE A 86 1.36 16.91 -27.76
C ILE A 86 0.15 16.09 -27.37
N GLN A 87 -1.04 16.65 -27.52
CA GLN A 87 -2.30 16.00 -27.22
C GLN A 87 -3.03 15.70 -28.53
N LEU A 88 -3.59 14.50 -28.66
CA LEU A 88 -4.35 14.08 -29.82
C LEU A 88 -5.69 13.48 -29.40
N ILE A 89 -6.72 13.77 -30.20
CA ILE A 89 -8.01 13.10 -30.18
C ILE A 89 -8.10 12.33 -31.49
N LEU A 90 -8.02 11.00 -31.41
CA LEU A 90 -8.00 10.09 -32.54
C LEU A 90 -9.38 9.44 -32.70
N HIS A 91 -10.15 9.80 -33.72
CA HIS A 91 -11.46 9.19 -33.92
C HIS A 91 -11.31 7.75 -34.41
N LYS A 92 -11.98 6.80 -33.74
CA LYS A 92 -11.97 5.40 -34.16
C LYS A 92 -12.79 5.28 -35.46
N LYS A 93 -12.33 4.47 -36.40
CA LYS A 93 -13.02 4.28 -37.68
C LYS A 93 -14.33 3.50 -37.50
N ASP A 94 -14.31 2.47 -36.66
CA ASP A 94 -15.47 1.63 -36.39
C ASP A 94 -16.23 2.14 -35.15
N LEU A 95 -17.55 2.26 -35.28
CA LEU A 95 -18.47 2.63 -34.21
C LEU A 95 -18.93 1.37 -33.50
N THR A 96 -18.25 1.00 -32.42
CA THR A 96 -18.56 -0.15 -31.59
C THR A 96 -18.55 0.24 -30.13
N LEU A 97 -19.38 -0.41 -29.31
CA LEU A 97 -19.27 -0.31 -27.85
C LEU A 97 -17.98 -0.96 -27.34
N ASP A 98 -17.49 -1.98 -28.04
CA ASP A 98 -16.27 -2.69 -27.66
C ASP A 98 -15.07 -1.75 -27.53
N TYR A 99 -14.41 -1.81 -26.37
CA TYR A 99 -13.16 -1.11 -26.14
C TYR A 99 -12.00 -1.75 -26.87
N TRP A 100 -11.01 -0.92 -27.20
CA TRP A 100 -9.70 -1.45 -27.56
C TRP A 100 -9.06 -2.04 -26.30
N PRO A 101 -8.72 -3.34 -26.28
CA PRO A 101 -8.10 -3.96 -25.11
C PRO A 101 -6.69 -3.43 -24.83
N ARG A 102 -6.11 -2.71 -25.79
CA ARG A 102 -4.80 -2.08 -25.75
C ARG A 102 -4.71 -1.03 -26.87
N LEU A 103 -3.85 -0.04 -26.72
CA LEU A 103 -3.61 0.96 -27.77
C LEU A 103 -2.90 0.37 -28.99
N LEU A 104 -1.94 -0.53 -28.76
CA LEU A 104 -1.02 -1.04 -29.79
C LEU A 104 -1.46 -2.40 -30.32
N LYS A 105 -1.19 -2.67 -31.60
CA LYS A 105 -1.52 -3.94 -32.25
C LYS A 105 -0.82 -5.14 -31.59
N GLY A 106 0.47 -4.99 -31.27
CA GLY A 106 1.27 -6.00 -30.57
C GLY A 106 0.85 -6.17 -29.10
N ASP A 107 1.10 -7.36 -28.56
CA ASP A 107 0.83 -7.72 -27.17
C ASP A 107 2.02 -7.46 -26.21
N LYS A 108 3.13 -6.95 -26.74
CA LYS A 108 4.33 -6.64 -25.95
C LYS A 108 4.10 -5.44 -25.04
N LYS A 109 4.32 -5.62 -23.73
CA LYS A 109 4.33 -4.54 -22.73
C LYS A 109 5.47 -3.57 -23.05
N VAL A 110 5.13 -2.30 -23.30
CA VAL A 110 6.10 -1.21 -23.51
C VAL A 110 6.08 -0.29 -22.29
N HIS A 111 7.25 0.09 -21.80
CA HIS A 111 7.40 0.82 -20.53
C HIS A 111 7.03 2.31 -20.61
N PHE A 112 7.01 2.87 -21.82
CA PHE A 112 6.73 4.28 -22.07
C PHE A 112 5.23 4.59 -22.24
N LEU A 113 4.36 3.58 -22.33
CA LEU A 113 2.92 3.76 -22.53
C LEU A 113 2.16 3.45 -21.24
N ARG A 114 1.25 4.34 -20.82
CA ARG A 114 0.40 4.17 -19.63
C ARG A 114 -1.03 4.64 -19.90
N THR A 115 -1.99 4.16 -19.11
CA THR A 115 -3.39 4.60 -19.20
C THR A 115 -3.59 5.92 -18.46
N ASP A 116 -4.34 6.85 -19.03
CA ASP A 116 -4.74 8.13 -18.44
C ASP A 116 -6.10 7.96 -17.73
N PHE A 117 -6.08 7.61 -16.44
CA PHE A 117 -7.31 7.36 -15.67
C PHE A 117 -8.14 8.62 -15.43
N ASP A 118 -7.52 9.80 -15.40
CA ASP A 118 -8.25 11.06 -15.25
C ASP A 118 -9.17 11.34 -16.45
N LYS A 119 -8.91 10.68 -17.59
CA LYS A 119 -9.68 10.83 -18.84
C LYS A 119 -10.38 9.56 -19.29
N TRP A 120 -10.25 8.47 -18.53
CA TRP A 120 -10.91 7.20 -18.83
C TRP A 120 -12.38 7.29 -18.43
N VAL A 121 -13.27 6.74 -19.25
CA VAL A 121 -14.71 6.65 -18.96
C VAL A 121 -15.15 5.22 -19.21
N ASP A 122 -15.72 4.59 -18.19
CA ASP A 122 -16.21 3.21 -18.21
C ASP A 122 -17.57 3.06 -18.92
N GLU A 123 -17.91 1.84 -19.35
CA GLU A 123 -19.06 1.56 -20.25
C GLU A 123 -20.41 2.03 -19.67
N ASP A 124 -20.52 2.04 -18.34
CA ASP A 124 -21.72 2.40 -17.59
C ASP A 124 -21.85 3.90 -17.30
N GLU A 125 -20.76 4.67 -17.40
CA GLU A 125 -20.74 6.13 -17.15
C GLU A 125 -20.86 6.98 -18.44
N GLN A 126 -20.95 6.32 -19.61
CA GLN A 126 -20.93 6.93 -20.93
C GLN A 126 -22.04 7.99 -21.16
N ASN A 127 -23.18 7.86 -20.46
CA ASN A 127 -24.34 8.75 -20.56
C ASN A 127 -24.46 9.77 -19.41
N GLU A 128 -23.65 9.63 -18.35
CA GLU A 128 -23.74 10.47 -17.14
C GLU A 128 -22.66 11.57 -17.09
N ALA A 129 -21.60 11.44 -17.88
CA ALA A 129 -20.58 12.48 -17.97
C ALA A 129 -21.17 13.78 -18.56
N PRO A 130 -21.12 14.92 -17.85
CA PRO A 130 -21.67 16.18 -18.33
C PRO A 130 -21.04 16.57 -19.67
N GLU A 131 -21.87 17.09 -20.59
CA GLU A 131 -21.52 17.63 -21.91
C GLU A 131 -20.63 18.88 -21.86
N GLU A 132 -19.89 19.12 -20.79
CA GLU A 132 -18.99 20.27 -20.67
C GLU A 132 -17.72 20.08 -21.52
N ASP A 133 -17.86 20.42 -22.80
CA ASP A 133 -17.01 21.40 -23.48
C ASP A 133 -15.49 21.15 -23.58
N TYR A 134 -15.07 19.89 -23.75
CA TYR A 134 -13.66 19.59 -24.09
C TYR A 134 -13.25 20.07 -25.49
N LEU A 135 -14.20 20.18 -26.44
CA LEU A 135 -13.94 20.80 -27.75
C LEU A 135 -13.69 22.32 -27.64
N ASN A 136 -14.29 22.98 -26.64
CA ASN A 136 -14.17 24.42 -26.42
C ASN A 136 -12.83 24.82 -25.78
N GLN A 137 -12.08 23.87 -25.20
CA GLN A 137 -10.70 24.13 -24.76
C GLN A 137 -9.73 24.40 -25.93
N PHE A 138 -10.11 24.04 -27.16
CA PHE A 138 -9.31 24.30 -28.38
C PHE A 138 -9.78 25.54 -29.18
N GLY A 139 -10.86 26.20 -28.80
CA GLY A 139 -11.50 27.27 -29.57
C GLY A 139 -11.76 28.53 -28.75
N GLY A 140 -10.72 29.28 -28.40
CA GLY A 140 -10.88 30.48 -27.57
C GLY A 140 -9.66 31.40 -27.55
N GLY A 141 -9.12 31.72 -28.73
CA GLY A 141 -8.10 32.76 -28.87
C GLY A 141 -8.42 33.63 -30.07
N LEU A 142 -8.98 34.83 -29.82
CA LEU A 142 -8.75 36.09 -30.57
C LEU A 142 -9.70 37.21 -30.06
N GLY A 143 -9.11 38.19 -29.37
CA GLY A 143 -9.46 39.62 -29.38
C GLY A 143 -10.82 40.09 -28.84
N ASP A 144 -10.82 40.85 -27.74
CA ASP A 144 -11.09 42.30 -27.72
C ASP A 144 -10.92 42.85 -26.30
N ASP A 145 -10.52 44.11 -26.24
CA ASP A 145 -10.43 44.99 -25.07
C ASP A 145 -11.81 45.15 -24.38
N SER A 146 -11.79 45.63 -23.13
CA SER A 146 -12.95 46.19 -22.35
C SER A 146 -13.58 45.33 -21.23
N GLY A 147 -12.98 45.43 -20.03
CA GLY A 147 -13.61 45.93 -18.81
C GLY A 147 -14.85 45.26 -18.20
N PHE A 148 -14.66 44.60 -17.06
CA PHE A 148 -15.47 44.59 -15.81
C PHE A 148 -14.77 43.59 -14.87
N GLY A 149 -14.45 43.80 -13.60
CA GLY A 149 -14.64 44.88 -12.63
C GLY A 149 -13.83 44.46 -11.38
N GLY A 150 -13.25 45.44 -10.70
CA GLY A 150 -12.15 45.24 -9.75
C GLY A 150 -12.37 44.28 -8.59
N ILE A 151 -11.39 43.40 -8.40
CA ILE A 151 -11.01 42.87 -7.10
C ILE A 151 -9.49 43.04 -6.99
N ASP A 152 -9.08 43.93 -6.09
CA ASP A 152 -7.69 44.22 -5.76
C ASP A 152 -7.14 43.11 -4.84
N PHE A 153 -6.48 42.11 -5.44
CA PHE A 153 -5.85 40.99 -4.72
C PHE A 153 -4.53 41.35 -4.02
N SER A 154 -4.10 42.62 -4.03
CA SER A 154 -2.90 43.06 -3.31
C SER A 154 -3.07 43.08 -1.78
N LYS A 155 -4.27 42.80 -1.26
CA LYS A 155 -4.58 42.78 0.19
C LYS A 155 -4.74 41.39 0.82
N LEU A 156 -4.53 40.30 0.08
CA LEU A 156 -4.58 38.93 0.63
C LEU A 156 -3.19 38.34 0.95
N GLY A 157 -2.12 39.10 0.75
CA GLY A 157 -0.74 38.71 1.07
C GLY A 157 -0.24 39.30 2.40
N ALA A 158 -0.75 38.80 3.53
CA ALA A 158 -0.11 39.00 4.83
C ALA A 158 -0.52 37.89 5.81
N GLY A 159 0.33 36.89 5.98
CA GLY A 159 0.29 36.03 7.16
C GLY A 159 0.61 34.56 6.90
N VAL A 160 1.79 34.16 7.37
CA VAL A 160 2.19 32.80 7.77
C VAL A 160 2.80 31.91 6.67
N GLY A 161 4.07 32.22 6.38
CA GLY A 161 5.19 31.34 6.77
C GLY A 161 5.28 29.97 6.12
N GLY A 162 6.11 29.87 5.08
CA GLY A 162 6.49 28.63 4.42
C GLY A 162 7.26 27.65 5.32
N GLY A 163 7.03 26.36 5.09
CA GLY A 163 7.86 25.26 5.56
C GLY A 163 8.34 24.50 4.33
N ASP A 164 9.62 24.65 4.04
CA ASP A 164 10.33 24.00 2.94
C ASP A 164 10.34 22.47 3.08
N ALA A 165 10.13 21.81 1.95
CA ALA A 165 10.47 20.42 1.75
C ALA A 165 12.00 20.27 1.67
N ALA A 166 12.60 19.54 2.60
CA ALA A 166 14.01 19.19 2.57
C ALA A 166 14.21 17.71 2.20
N ALA A 167 15.04 17.50 1.18
CA ALA A 167 15.62 16.23 0.76
C ALA A 167 16.58 15.65 1.84
N PRO A 168 16.99 14.37 1.77
CA PRO A 168 17.61 13.68 2.90
C PRO A 168 19.08 14.10 3.06
N GLY A 169 19.34 14.93 4.06
CA GLY A 169 20.66 15.25 4.60
C GLY A 169 20.82 14.65 6.00
N ALA A 170 22.05 14.32 6.37
CA ALA A 170 22.42 13.74 7.66
C ALA A 170 21.74 14.47 8.84
N GLY A 171 21.06 13.71 9.70
CA GLY A 171 20.20 14.24 10.75
C GLY A 171 20.98 14.99 11.84
N GLU A 172 20.75 16.29 11.93
CA GLU A 172 21.00 17.05 13.15
C GLU A 172 19.90 16.74 14.17
N ALA A 173 20.31 16.42 15.39
CA ALA A 173 19.41 16.18 16.50
C ALA A 173 18.71 17.50 16.90
N THR A 174 17.40 17.60 16.69
CA THR A 174 16.61 18.76 17.13
C THR A 174 16.17 18.54 18.58
N ALA A 175 16.54 19.49 19.46
CA ALA A 175 16.02 19.55 20.82
C ALA A 175 14.64 20.20 20.79
N GLU A 176 13.62 19.47 21.26
CA GLU A 176 12.23 19.90 21.25
C GLU A 176 11.64 19.84 22.68
N HIS A 177 10.54 20.57 22.89
CA HIS A 177 9.89 20.67 24.20
C HIS A 177 8.51 20.03 24.19
N ALA A 178 8.29 19.05 25.06
CA ALA A 178 6.99 18.44 25.31
C ALA A 178 6.45 18.87 26.68
N ARG A 179 5.13 18.87 26.85
CA ARG A 179 4.48 19.05 28.15
C ARG A 179 4.09 17.69 28.71
N GLY A 180 4.33 17.50 30.01
CA GLY A 180 3.83 16.35 30.77
C GLY A 180 2.29 16.31 30.76
N HIS A 181 1.71 15.16 31.10
CA HIS A 181 0.26 14.93 31.10
C HIS A 181 -0.51 15.90 32.03
N ASP A 182 0.14 16.39 33.09
CA ASP A 182 -0.42 17.38 34.02
C ASP A 182 -0.25 18.84 33.53
N GLY A 183 0.43 19.06 32.41
CA GLY A 183 0.73 20.37 31.84
C GLY A 183 1.72 21.21 32.65
N THR A 184 2.28 20.69 33.75
CA THR A 184 3.13 21.44 34.69
C THR A 184 4.61 21.23 34.48
N GLN A 185 5.01 20.06 33.94
CA GLN A 185 6.41 19.73 33.67
C GLN A 185 6.74 19.89 32.18
N GLN A 186 7.81 20.62 31.89
CA GLN A 186 8.38 20.74 30.55
C GLN A 186 9.48 19.70 30.40
N LEU A 187 9.28 18.74 29.49
CA LEU A 187 10.26 17.73 29.13
C LEU A 187 11.07 18.23 27.94
N SER A 188 12.40 18.25 28.07
CA SER A 188 13.30 18.39 26.92
C SER A 188 13.51 17.00 26.34
N TYR A 189 13.33 16.84 25.03
CA TYR A 189 13.64 15.59 24.35
C TYR A 189 14.46 15.86 23.10
N THR A 190 15.21 14.84 22.73
CA THR A 190 16.03 14.82 21.52
C THR A 190 15.52 13.67 20.68
N PHE A 191 15.08 13.96 19.45
CA PHE A 191 14.70 12.89 18.53
C PHE A 191 15.94 12.29 17.88
N LEU A 192 16.09 10.97 17.99
CA LEU A 192 17.14 10.21 17.32
C LEU A 192 16.48 9.31 16.29
N ALA A 193 16.82 9.54 15.02
CA ALA A 193 16.43 8.66 13.91
C ALA A 193 17.00 7.23 13.99
N PRO A 194 18.26 6.99 14.42
CA PRO A 194 18.76 5.62 14.55
C PRO A 194 18.04 4.86 15.67
N ARG A 195 17.91 3.54 15.48
CA ARG A 195 17.38 2.63 16.50
C ARG A 195 18.34 2.56 17.68
N LEU A 196 17.84 2.21 18.87
CA LEU A 196 18.71 1.83 19.98
C LEU A 196 19.27 0.43 19.72
N GLU A 197 20.60 0.34 19.69
CA GLU A 197 21.39 -0.87 19.57
C GLU A 197 22.78 -0.60 20.18
N ALA A 198 23.61 -1.64 20.30
CA ALA A 198 24.94 -1.52 20.91
C ALA A 198 25.82 -0.43 20.26
N SER A 199 25.68 -0.22 18.94
CA SER A 199 26.41 0.81 18.17
C SER A 199 25.90 2.24 18.38
N THR A 200 24.67 2.43 18.87
CA THR A 200 24.01 3.74 18.95
C THR A 200 23.70 4.16 20.38
N VAL A 201 23.87 3.28 21.36
CA VAL A 201 23.59 3.54 22.79
C VAL A 201 24.34 4.76 23.34
N SER A 202 25.53 5.06 22.81
CA SER A 202 26.31 6.25 23.21
C SER A 202 25.58 7.57 22.94
N LEU A 203 24.64 7.60 21.98
CA LEU A 203 23.82 8.78 21.69
C LEU A 203 22.88 9.17 22.84
N ALA A 204 22.68 8.28 23.83
CA ALA A 204 21.90 8.57 25.04
C ALA A 204 22.68 9.41 26.07
N GLU A 205 23.95 9.76 25.82
CA GLU A 205 24.75 10.58 26.73
C GLU A 205 24.03 11.89 27.09
N GLY A 206 24.04 12.25 28.37
CA GLY A 206 23.38 13.44 28.89
C GLY A 206 21.85 13.33 29.06
N HIS A 207 21.25 12.18 28.78
CA HIS A 207 19.80 11.96 28.94
C HIS A 207 19.50 11.09 30.17
N GLU A 208 18.47 11.46 30.94
CA GLU A 208 18.02 10.67 32.12
C GLU A 208 17.06 9.53 31.77
N ALA A 209 16.50 9.55 30.55
CA ALA A 209 15.52 8.59 30.08
C ALA A 209 15.68 8.32 28.58
N VAL A 210 15.38 7.10 28.17
CA VAL A 210 15.27 6.71 26.74
C VAL A 210 13.86 6.25 26.41
N CYS A 211 13.38 6.60 25.21
CA CYS A 211 12.07 6.21 24.71
C CYS A 211 12.20 5.25 23.51
N LEU A 212 11.84 3.99 23.72
CA LEU A 212 12.06 2.89 22.79
C LEU A 212 10.75 2.43 22.15
N PHE A 213 10.89 1.68 21.06
CA PHE A 213 9.85 0.96 20.37
C PHE A 213 10.21 -0.51 20.17
N VAL A 214 9.33 -1.26 19.52
CA VAL A 214 9.45 -2.73 19.38
C VAL A 214 10.68 -3.20 18.59
N ASN A 215 11.29 -2.32 17.80
CA ASN A 215 12.42 -2.64 16.91
C ASN A 215 13.78 -2.25 17.49
N ASP A 216 13.79 -1.66 18.68
CA ASP A 216 14.99 -1.30 19.42
C ASP A 216 15.52 -2.52 20.19
N ASP A 217 16.82 -2.58 20.43
CA ASP A 217 17.45 -3.59 21.27
C ASP A 217 17.75 -3.01 22.66
N ALA A 218 17.10 -3.54 23.69
CA ALA A 218 17.40 -3.26 25.08
C ALA A 218 17.79 -4.56 25.82
N GLY A 219 18.64 -5.35 25.18
CA GLY A 219 19.32 -6.49 25.77
C GLY A 219 20.35 -6.09 26.84
N ALA A 220 20.95 -7.09 27.48
CA ALA A 220 21.77 -6.89 28.67
C ALA A 220 22.96 -5.91 28.46
N GLU A 221 23.68 -6.02 27.34
CA GLU A 221 24.81 -5.15 27.00
C GLU A 221 24.36 -3.68 26.84
N VAL A 222 23.27 -3.45 26.11
CA VAL A 222 22.74 -2.10 25.88
C VAL A 222 22.28 -1.48 27.20
N LEU A 223 21.59 -2.24 28.05
CA LEU A 223 21.13 -1.76 29.35
C LEU A 223 22.31 -1.40 30.28
N GLU A 224 23.41 -2.16 30.24
CA GLU A 224 24.62 -1.83 30.99
C GLU A 224 25.22 -0.49 30.53
N HIS A 225 25.34 -0.28 29.22
CA HIS A 225 25.82 0.99 28.67
C HIS A 225 24.89 2.16 29.00
N LEU A 226 23.57 1.97 28.92
CA LEU A 226 22.60 3.01 29.32
C LEU A 226 22.78 3.40 30.79
N ALA A 227 22.95 2.41 31.68
CA ALA A 227 23.19 2.66 33.10
C ALA A 227 24.52 3.42 33.33
N GLN A 228 25.58 3.10 32.58
CA GLN A 228 26.86 3.80 32.64
C GLN A 228 26.76 5.27 32.20
N LEU A 229 25.89 5.57 31.23
CA LEU A 229 25.60 6.92 30.75
C LEU A 229 24.69 7.72 31.70
N GLY A 230 24.21 7.11 32.80
CA GLY A 230 23.37 7.76 33.79
C GLY A 230 21.87 7.76 33.47
N VAL A 231 21.43 6.96 32.48
CA VAL A 231 20.02 6.75 32.18
C VAL A 231 19.36 6.01 33.36
N LYS A 232 18.17 6.46 33.76
CA LYS A 232 17.40 5.91 34.88
C LYS A 232 16.09 5.27 34.45
N VAL A 233 15.56 5.68 33.30
CA VAL A 233 14.23 5.26 32.82
C VAL A 233 14.33 4.73 31.38
N VAL A 234 13.74 3.56 31.16
CA VAL A 234 13.51 2.98 29.84
C VAL A 234 12.00 2.99 29.60
N ALA A 235 11.53 3.91 28.77
CA ALA A 235 10.12 4.04 28.43
C ALA A 235 9.83 3.40 27.07
N LEU A 236 8.81 2.54 27.01
CA LEU A 236 8.37 1.92 25.77
C LEU A 236 7.08 2.59 25.31
N ARG A 237 7.08 3.11 24.08
CA ARG A 237 5.87 3.64 23.42
C ARG A 237 5.02 2.52 22.78
N CYS A 238 5.07 1.33 23.36
CA CYS A 238 4.34 0.13 22.95
C CYS A 238 3.98 -0.71 24.19
N ALA A 239 3.13 -1.72 23.98
CA ALA A 239 2.70 -2.62 25.06
C ALA A 239 3.63 -3.82 25.28
N GLY A 240 4.40 -4.20 24.26
CA GLY A 240 5.30 -5.35 24.34
C GLY A 240 6.66 -4.94 24.90
N THR A 241 7.21 -5.76 25.79
CA THR A 241 8.55 -5.57 26.41
C THR A 241 9.53 -6.69 26.03
N ASN A 242 9.23 -7.45 24.97
CA ASN A 242 10.01 -8.63 24.56
C ASN A 242 11.46 -8.32 24.21
N ASN A 243 11.73 -7.09 23.78
CA ASN A 243 13.05 -6.60 23.41
C ASN A 243 13.83 -5.99 24.58
N VAL A 244 13.33 -6.12 25.81
CA VAL A 244 13.96 -5.60 27.02
C VAL A 244 14.31 -6.75 27.96
N ASP A 245 15.56 -6.85 28.38
CA ASP A 245 15.95 -7.76 29.46
C ASP A 245 15.49 -7.17 30.81
N LEU A 246 14.27 -7.53 31.22
CA LEU A 246 13.65 -7.02 32.44
C LEU A 246 14.43 -7.39 33.71
N ASN A 247 15.04 -8.59 33.74
CA ASN A 247 15.83 -9.03 34.88
C ASN A 247 17.09 -8.19 35.01
N LYS A 248 17.75 -7.90 33.88
CA LYS A 248 18.92 -7.04 33.85
C LYS A 248 18.58 -5.59 34.18
N ALA A 249 17.47 -5.08 33.65
CA ALA A 249 16.99 -3.74 33.98
C ALA A 249 16.74 -3.58 35.48
N GLU A 250 16.12 -4.58 36.13
CA GLU A 250 15.92 -4.60 37.57
C GLU A 250 17.25 -4.63 38.34
N ALA A 251 18.19 -5.50 37.93
CA ALA A 251 19.52 -5.59 38.54
C ALA A 251 20.33 -4.29 38.44
N LEU A 252 20.12 -3.52 37.36
CA LEU A 252 20.75 -2.20 37.13
C LEU A 252 19.94 -1.03 37.71
N CYS A 253 18.82 -1.29 38.39
CA CYS A 253 17.91 -0.27 38.93
C CYS A 253 17.34 0.68 37.86
N LEU A 254 17.20 0.21 36.62
CA LEU A 254 16.54 0.94 35.53
C LEU A 254 15.03 0.76 35.64
N LYS A 255 14.29 1.88 35.69
CA LYS A 255 12.83 1.84 35.70
C LYS A 255 12.31 1.61 34.29
N VAL A 256 11.68 0.46 34.05
CA VAL A 256 11.01 0.15 32.79
C VAL A 256 9.54 0.53 32.87
N THR A 257 9.04 1.28 31.88
CA THR A 257 7.62 1.63 31.74
C THR A 257 7.15 1.36 30.32
N SER A 258 5.88 1.00 30.15
CA SER A 258 5.29 0.67 28.85
C SER A 258 3.87 1.24 28.75
N VAL A 259 3.37 1.46 27.54
CA VAL A 259 1.97 1.82 27.32
C VAL A 259 1.12 0.54 27.37
N PRO A 260 0.32 0.30 28.42
CA PRO A 260 -0.19 -1.04 28.76
C PRO A 260 -1.20 -1.61 27.76
N SER A 261 -1.87 -0.78 26.95
CA SER A 261 -2.74 -1.28 25.88
C SER A 261 -3.00 -0.25 24.80
N TYR A 262 -2.84 -0.65 23.54
CA TYR A 262 -3.52 -0.02 22.40
C TYR A 262 -4.97 -0.57 22.32
N SER A 263 -5.82 0.07 21.51
CA SER A 263 -7.21 -0.37 21.34
C SER A 263 -7.28 -1.84 20.87
N PRO A 264 -7.82 -2.78 21.67
CA PRO A 264 -7.96 -4.17 21.25
C PRO A 264 -8.90 -4.32 20.05
N HIS A 265 -9.82 -3.36 19.85
CA HIS A 265 -10.65 -3.27 18.66
C HIS A 265 -9.81 -3.03 17.41
N ALA A 266 -8.84 -2.11 17.46
CA ALA A 266 -8.01 -1.78 16.29
C ALA A 266 -7.25 -3.01 15.77
N VAL A 267 -6.70 -3.84 16.67
CA VAL A 267 -6.02 -5.08 16.23
C VAL A 267 -6.99 -6.16 15.80
N ALA A 268 -8.16 -6.26 16.44
CA ALA A 268 -9.19 -7.20 15.99
C ALA A 268 -9.68 -6.87 14.57
N GLU A 269 -9.99 -5.60 14.29
CA GLU A 269 -10.38 -5.08 12.98
C GLU A 269 -9.27 -5.25 11.95
N PHE A 270 -8.03 -4.92 12.31
CA PHE A 270 -6.88 -5.12 11.45
C PHE A 270 -6.69 -6.59 11.07
N THR A 271 -6.87 -7.52 12.01
CA THR A 271 -6.81 -8.97 11.74
C THR A 271 -7.85 -9.40 10.71
N VAL A 272 -9.09 -8.88 10.81
CA VAL A 272 -10.15 -9.14 9.83
C VAL A 272 -9.80 -8.52 8.47
N GLY A 273 -9.20 -7.32 8.45
CA GLY A 273 -8.69 -6.69 7.23
C GLY A 273 -7.61 -7.51 6.53
N LEU A 274 -6.68 -8.12 7.28
CA LEU A 274 -5.67 -9.05 6.73
C LEU A 274 -6.33 -10.29 6.15
N LEU A 275 -7.29 -10.87 6.86
CA LEU A 275 -8.03 -12.03 6.37
C LEU A 275 -8.74 -11.73 5.05
N LEU A 276 -9.43 -10.58 4.95
CA LEU A 276 -10.06 -10.13 3.71
C LEU A 276 -9.03 -9.91 2.60
N THR A 277 -7.87 -9.32 2.93
CA THR A 277 -6.77 -9.10 1.99
C THR A 277 -6.21 -10.42 1.42
N ALA A 278 -6.13 -11.48 2.24
CA ALA A 278 -5.74 -12.82 1.80
C ALA A 278 -6.79 -13.43 0.89
N THR A 279 -8.03 -13.45 1.37
CA THR A 279 -9.12 -14.19 0.72
C THR A 279 -9.59 -13.52 -0.58
N ARG A 280 -9.50 -12.19 -0.67
CA ARG A 280 -9.96 -11.40 -1.84
C ARG A 280 -8.83 -10.80 -2.67
N LYS A 281 -7.57 -11.01 -2.26
CA LYS A 281 -6.36 -10.57 -2.98
C LYS A 281 -6.34 -9.06 -3.29
N TYR A 282 -6.84 -8.23 -2.38
CA TYR A 282 -6.89 -6.77 -2.55
C TYR A 282 -5.52 -6.17 -2.91
N HIS A 283 -4.46 -6.66 -2.28
CA HIS A 283 -3.09 -6.23 -2.57
C HIS A 283 -2.66 -6.49 -4.03
N LYS A 284 -3.06 -7.62 -4.63
CA LYS A 284 -2.78 -7.92 -6.05
C LYS A 284 -3.66 -7.08 -6.96
N ALA A 285 -4.95 -6.99 -6.64
CA ALA A 285 -5.90 -6.21 -7.43
C ALA A 285 -5.46 -4.75 -7.52
N TYR A 286 -5.10 -4.14 -6.39
CA TYR A 286 -4.58 -2.76 -6.34
C TYR A 286 -3.34 -2.56 -7.22
N ASN A 287 -2.37 -3.48 -7.16
CA ASN A 287 -1.16 -3.35 -7.98
C ASN A 287 -1.48 -3.45 -9.49
N ARG A 288 -2.40 -4.33 -9.88
CA ARG A 288 -2.83 -4.49 -11.28
C ARG A 288 -3.57 -3.26 -11.79
N THR A 289 -4.57 -2.78 -11.04
CA THR A 289 -5.36 -1.62 -11.45
C THR A 289 -4.49 -0.37 -11.54
N ARG A 290 -3.54 -0.18 -10.63
CA ARG A 290 -2.54 0.90 -10.71
C ARG A 290 -1.69 0.84 -11.99
N GLU A 291 -1.47 -0.36 -12.54
CA GLU A 291 -0.74 -0.57 -13.80
C GLU A 291 -1.66 -0.63 -15.04
N GLY A 292 -2.97 -0.40 -14.89
CA GLY A 292 -3.94 -0.52 -15.99
C GLY A 292 -4.27 -1.94 -16.40
N ASP A 293 -3.92 -2.93 -15.59
CA ASP A 293 -4.35 -4.32 -15.75
C ASP A 293 -5.65 -4.55 -14.96
N PHE A 294 -6.75 -4.80 -15.68
CA PHE A 294 -8.07 -5.07 -15.09
C PHE A 294 -8.46 -6.56 -15.15
N THR A 295 -7.51 -7.44 -15.49
CA THR A 295 -7.80 -8.87 -15.62
C THR A 295 -8.12 -9.51 -14.26
N LEU A 296 -9.19 -10.30 -14.23
CA LEU A 296 -9.64 -11.00 -13.02
C LEU A 296 -8.92 -12.34 -12.79
N ASN A 297 -8.19 -12.84 -13.79
CA ASN A 297 -7.51 -14.13 -13.72
C ASN A 297 -6.51 -14.18 -12.56
N GLY A 298 -6.66 -15.19 -11.69
CA GLY A 298 -5.83 -15.33 -10.50
C GLY A 298 -6.25 -14.45 -9.31
N LEU A 299 -7.30 -13.63 -9.42
CA LEU A 299 -7.87 -12.84 -8.31
C LEU A 299 -9.07 -13.49 -7.63
N VAL A 300 -9.59 -14.60 -8.17
CA VAL A 300 -10.70 -15.35 -7.57
C VAL A 300 -10.32 -15.79 -6.15
N GLY A 301 -11.23 -15.51 -5.22
CA GLY A 301 -11.15 -15.80 -3.80
C GLY A 301 -12.24 -16.77 -3.34
N PHE A 302 -12.54 -16.79 -2.04
CA PHE A 302 -13.66 -17.55 -1.48
C PHE A 302 -14.47 -16.75 -0.45
N ASN A 303 -15.71 -17.16 -0.23
CA ASN A 303 -16.61 -16.55 0.75
C ASN A 303 -16.28 -17.05 2.16
N LEU A 304 -16.20 -16.11 3.11
CA LEU A 304 -16.02 -16.41 4.54
C LEU A 304 -17.32 -16.91 5.21
N TYR A 305 -18.49 -16.54 4.68
CA TYR A 305 -19.78 -17.02 5.18
C TYR A 305 -19.79 -18.55 5.29
N GLU A 306 -20.24 -19.06 6.43
CA GLU A 306 -20.27 -20.48 6.81
C GLU A 306 -18.91 -21.20 6.88
N LYS A 307 -17.79 -20.51 6.65
CA LYS A 307 -16.46 -21.10 6.82
C LYS A 307 -16.12 -21.25 8.30
N THR A 308 -15.31 -22.25 8.60
CA THR A 308 -14.83 -22.49 9.96
C THR A 308 -13.56 -21.69 10.21
N ILE A 309 -13.59 -20.83 11.23
CA ILE A 309 -12.44 -20.01 11.63
C ILE A 309 -11.95 -20.48 12.99
N GLY A 310 -10.71 -20.93 13.05
CA GLY A 310 -10.03 -21.36 14.28
C GLY A 310 -9.23 -20.23 14.90
N LEU A 311 -9.59 -19.85 16.13
CA LEU A 311 -8.85 -18.88 16.93
C LEU A 311 -7.94 -19.59 17.94
N ILE A 312 -6.64 -19.33 17.87
CA ILE A 312 -5.68 -19.80 18.87
C ILE A 312 -5.41 -18.65 19.84
N GLY A 313 -6.04 -18.72 21.02
CA GLY A 313 -6.06 -17.67 22.02
C GLY A 313 -7.37 -16.89 22.06
N THR A 314 -7.94 -16.77 23.25
CA THR A 314 -9.25 -16.15 23.53
C THR A 314 -9.15 -15.00 24.54
N GLY A 315 -8.01 -14.30 24.52
CA GLY A 315 -7.87 -13.02 25.19
C GLY A 315 -8.79 -11.95 24.59
N ARG A 316 -8.64 -10.70 25.05
CA ARG A 316 -9.48 -9.56 24.60
C ARG A 316 -9.55 -9.43 23.09
N ILE A 317 -8.42 -9.53 22.39
CA ILE A 317 -8.33 -9.40 20.93
C ILE A 317 -9.01 -10.59 20.24
N GLY A 318 -8.68 -11.82 20.64
CA GLY A 318 -9.22 -13.04 20.03
C GLY A 318 -10.75 -13.10 20.11
N LEU A 319 -11.34 -12.75 21.27
CA LEU A 319 -12.81 -12.71 21.40
C LEU A 319 -13.45 -11.62 20.54
N LEU A 320 -12.85 -10.44 20.43
CA LEU A 320 -13.35 -9.37 19.54
C LEU A 320 -13.27 -9.78 18.07
N THR A 321 -12.15 -10.37 17.62
CA THR A 321 -12.01 -10.94 16.27
C THR A 321 -13.08 -12.01 16.03
N GLY A 322 -13.27 -12.92 16.99
CA GLY A 322 -14.29 -13.95 16.92
C GLY A 322 -15.71 -13.39 16.81
N ARG A 323 -16.04 -12.33 17.54
CA ARG A 323 -17.33 -11.64 17.43
C ARG A 323 -17.56 -11.03 16.05
N ILE A 324 -16.56 -10.36 15.49
CA ILE A 324 -16.68 -9.76 14.14
C ILE A 324 -16.95 -10.88 13.13
N LEU A 325 -16.20 -11.98 13.20
CA LEU A 325 -16.32 -13.09 12.26
C LEU A 325 -17.62 -13.88 12.43
N ALA A 326 -17.97 -14.26 13.66
CA ALA A 326 -19.16 -15.04 13.96
C ALA A 326 -20.45 -14.24 13.71
N ARG A 327 -20.56 -13.07 14.32
CA ARG A 327 -21.80 -12.28 14.33
C ARG A 327 -21.90 -11.28 13.18
N GLY A 328 -20.77 -10.82 12.67
CA GLY A 328 -20.73 -9.86 11.56
C GLY A 328 -20.64 -10.54 10.18
N MET A 329 -19.91 -11.65 10.07
CA MET A 329 -19.63 -12.30 8.78
C MET A 329 -20.29 -13.67 8.61
N GLY A 330 -20.98 -14.18 9.64
CA GLY A 330 -21.68 -15.47 9.60
C GLY A 330 -20.73 -16.67 9.51
N CYS A 331 -19.52 -16.56 10.05
CA CYS A 331 -18.57 -17.67 10.11
C CYS A 331 -18.87 -18.62 11.29
N ASN A 332 -18.47 -19.88 11.16
CA ASN A 332 -18.44 -20.83 12.27
C ASN A 332 -17.13 -20.65 13.05
N VAL A 333 -17.15 -19.96 14.19
CA VAL A 333 -15.91 -19.64 14.92
C VAL A 333 -15.66 -20.64 16.04
N ILE A 334 -14.57 -21.39 15.91
CA ILE A 334 -14.06 -22.30 16.95
C ILE A 334 -12.79 -21.74 17.58
N ALA A 335 -12.51 -22.09 18.83
CA ALA A 335 -11.34 -21.60 19.54
C ALA A 335 -10.66 -22.64 20.41
N TYR A 336 -9.36 -22.46 20.58
CA TYR A 336 -8.54 -23.20 21.53
C TYR A 336 -7.79 -22.21 22.43
N ASP A 337 -7.90 -22.42 23.74
CA ASP A 337 -7.17 -21.70 24.76
C ASP A 337 -6.95 -22.64 25.96
N PRO A 338 -5.73 -22.72 26.53
CA PRO A 338 -5.49 -23.50 27.75
C PRO A 338 -6.34 -23.07 28.95
N TYR A 339 -6.83 -21.81 28.96
CA TYR A 339 -7.64 -21.23 30.03
C TYR A 339 -8.98 -20.75 29.47
N PRO A 340 -9.88 -21.67 29.09
CA PRO A 340 -11.10 -21.31 28.40
C PRO A 340 -12.06 -20.51 29.28
N ASN A 341 -12.73 -19.53 28.69
CA ASN A 341 -13.86 -18.82 29.29
C ASN A 341 -15.13 -19.04 28.44
N PRO A 342 -15.88 -20.14 28.66
CA PRO A 342 -17.03 -20.50 27.83
C PRO A 342 -18.13 -19.43 27.80
N LYS A 343 -18.36 -18.75 28.92
CA LYS A 343 -19.36 -17.68 29.00
C LYS A 343 -19.01 -16.52 28.08
N ALA A 344 -17.78 -16.01 28.18
CA ALA A 344 -17.32 -14.91 27.33
C ALA A 344 -17.29 -15.33 25.85
N ALA A 345 -16.88 -16.56 25.54
CA ALA A 345 -16.87 -17.07 24.17
C ALA A 345 -18.30 -17.14 23.57
N ALA A 346 -19.27 -17.66 24.31
CA ALA A 346 -20.68 -17.69 23.87
C ALA A 346 -21.25 -16.28 23.60
N GLU A 347 -20.92 -15.29 24.44
CA GLU A 347 -21.27 -13.88 24.24
C GLU A 347 -20.65 -13.27 22.96
N HIS A 348 -19.64 -13.92 22.38
CA HIS A 348 -19.00 -13.51 21.13
C HIS A 348 -19.35 -14.44 19.95
N GLY A 349 -20.15 -15.49 20.16
CA GLY A 349 -20.47 -16.48 19.13
C GLY A 349 -19.31 -17.44 18.80
N VAL A 350 -18.42 -17.65 19.77
CA VAL A 350 -17.24 -18.52 19.66
C VAL A 350 -17.47 -19.80 20.45
N VAL A 351 -17.09 -20.95 19.89
CA VAL A 351 -17.22 -22.27 20.52
C VAL A 351 -15.84 -22.87 20.78
N TYR A 352 -15.58 -23.37 21.99
CA TYR A 352 -14.32 -24.06 22.26
C TYR A 352 -14.29 -25.46 21.67
N VAL A 353 -13.10 -25.88 21.27
CA VAL A 353 -12.78 -27.28 20.95
C VAL A 353 -11.78 -27.85 21.95
N ASP A 354 -11.82 -29.17 22.13
CA ASP A 354 -11.11 -29.86 23.20
C ASP A 354 -9.58 -29.95 22.99
N SER A 355 -9.09 -29.64 21.78
CA SER A 355 -7.66 -29.69 21.45
C SER A 355 -7.30 -28.75 20.30
N LEU A 356 -6.03 -28.34 20.27
CA LEU A 356 -5.44 -27.61 19.15
C LEU A 356 -5.55 -28.42 17.84
N ASP A 357 -5.27 -29.73 17.89
CA ASP A 357 -5.38 -30.62 16.73
C ASP A 357 -6.77 -30.58 16.08
N LYS A 358 -7.83 -30.61 16.88
CA LYS A 358 -9.21 -30.53 16.39
C LYS A 358 -9.44 -29.18 15.69
N LEU A 359 -9.00 -28.09 16.31
CA LEU A 359 -9.07 -26.75 15.71
C LEU A 359 -8.40 -26.72 14.35
N LEU A 360 -7.16 -27.21 14.26
CA LEU A 360 -6.36 -27.18 13.03
C LEU A 360 -7.00 -28.02 11.90
N LYS A 361 -7.57 -29.18 12.23
CA LYS A 361 -8.24 -30.08 11.27
C LYS A 361 -9.55 -29.51 10.74
N GLU A 362 -10.32 -28.80 11.58
CA GLU A 362 -11.66 -28.32 11.24
C GLU A 362 -11.66 -26.93 10.59
N SER A 363 -10.58 -26.16 10.74
CA SER A 363 -10.52 -24.76 10.29
C SER A 363 -10.21 -24.59 8.80
N ASP A 364 -10.95 -23.71 8.14
CA ASP A 364 -10.62 -23.18 6.81
C ASP A 364 -9.68 -21.95 6.92
N VAL A 365 -9.73 -21.27 8.07
CA VAL A 365 -8.86 -20.15 8.43
C VAL A 365 -8.37 -20.34 9.86
N VAL A 366 -7.08 -20.13 10.11
CA VAL A 366 -6.50 -20.12 11.47
C VAL A 366 -5.98 -18.72 11.79
N SER A 367 -6.33 -18.18 12.96
CA SER A 367 -5.89 -16.87 13.42
C SER A 367 -5.22 -16.94 14.79
N LEU A 368 -4.02 -16.37 14.89
CA LEU A 368 -3.22 -16.38 16.13
C LEU A 368 -3.47 -15.13 16.98
N HIS A 369 -3.89 -15.34 18.22
CA HIS A 369 -4.18 -14.32 19.24
C HIS A 369 -3.54 -14.62 20.60
N CYS A 370 -2.73 -15.67 20.70
CA CYS A 370 -2.04 -16.07 21.92
C CYS A 370 -0.70 -15.30 22.09
N PRO A 371 -0.25 -15.08 23.34
CA PRO A 371 1.05 -14.50 23.61
C PRO A 371 2.18 -15.45 23.20
N LEU A 372 3.37 -14.89 22.92
CA LEU A 372 4.60 -15.67 22.73
C LEU A 372 5.20 -16.03 24.10
N MET A 373 5.29 -17.32 24.37
CA MET A 373 5.83 -17.94 25.58
C MET A 373 6.62 -19.19 25.16
N GLN A 374 7.38 -19.79 26.07
CA GLN A 374 8.07 -21.05 25.77
C GLN A 374 7.13 -22.16 25.27
N SER A 375 5.89 -22.20 25.78
CA SER A 375 4.87 -23.17 25.39
C SER A 375 4.18 -22.86 24.06
N THR A 376 4.24 -21.62 23.58
CA THR A 376 3.60 -21.19 22.31
C THR A 376 4.62 -20.83 21.23
N HIS A 377 5.91 -20.88 21.55
CA HIS A 377 6.99 -20.72 20.60
C HIS A 377 6.93 -21.84 19.56
N HIS A 378 6.83 -21.46 18.28
CA HIS A 378 6.58 -22.38 17.16
C HIS A 378 5.39 -23.32 17.42
N ILE A 379 4.31 -22.79 18.03
CA ILE A 379 3.05 -23.52 18.14
C ILE A 379 2.51 -23.94 16.77
N LEU A 380 2.85 -23.20 15.71
CA LEU A 380 2.74 -23.66 14.34
C LEU A 380 4.11 -24.08 13.78
N ASN A 381 4.28 -25.38 13.59
CA ASN A 381 5.47 -26.09 13.13
C ASN A 381 5.10 -27.22 12.15
N ASP A 382 6.07 -28.01 11.68
CA ASP A 382 5.84 -29.07 10.67
C ASP A 382 4.73 -30.05 11.07
N GLU A 383 4.67 -30.47 12.33
CA GLU A 383 3.67 -31.43 12.83
C GLU A 383 2.27 -30.81 12.78
N THR A 384 2.12 -29.59 13.31
CA THR A 384 0.82 -28.90 13.31
C THR A 384 0.36 -28.46 11.92
N PHE A 385 1.28 -28.08 11.02
CA PHE A 385 0.94 -27.77 9.63
C PHE A 385 0.42 -29.00 8.89
N ALA A 386 0.92 -30.20 9.22
CA ALA A 386 0.43 -31.45 8.64
C ALA A 386 -1.02 -31.79 9.06
N LEU A 387 -1.51 -31.22 10.15
CA LEU A 387 -2.90 -31.40 10.61
C LEU A 387 -3.91 -30.50 9.89
N MET A 388 -3.44 -29.42 9.27
CA MET A 388 -4.31 -28.42 8.67
C MET A 388 -4.88 -28.87 7.32
N LYS A 389 -6.05 -28.32 6.96
CA LYS A 389 -6.61 -28.49 5.63
C LYS A 389 -5.68 -27.91 4.55
N ARG A 390 -5.65 -28.54 3.37
CA ARG A 390 -5.02 -27.92 2.20
C ARG A 390 -5.74 -26.62 1.85
N GLY A 391 -4.97 -25.58 1.54
CA GLY A 391 -5.50 -24.26 1.20
C GLY A 391 -6.02 -23.46 2.40
N VAL A 392 -5.74 -23.89 3.63
CA VAL A 392 -6.02 -23.09 4.83
C VAL A 392 -5.39 -21.69 4.71
N VAL A 393 -6.13 -20.68 5.15
CA VAL A 393 -5.60 -19.32 5.28
C VAL A 393 -5.13 -19.10 6.70
N LEU A 394 -3.87 -18.73 6.87
CA LEU A 394 -3.30 -18.45 8.18
C LEU A 394 -3.04 -16.95 8.36
N VAL A 395 -3.52 -16.41 9.48
CA VAL A 395 -3.40 -15.00 9.86
C VAL A 395 -2.67 -14.88 11.20
N ASN A 396 -1.62 -14.05 11.25
CA ASN A 396 -0.92 -13.74 12.50
C ASN A 396 -0.72 -12.23 12.65
N SER A 397 -1.44 -11.66 13.62
CA SER A 397 -1.31 -10.27 14.11
C SER A 397 -0.73 -10.20 15.53
N SER A 398 -0.25 -11.33 16.05
CA SER A 398 0.28 -11.47 17.42
C SER A 398 1.80 -11.34 17.45
N ARG A 399 2.53 -12.45 17.26
CA ARG A 399 3.99 -12.53 17.36
C ARG A 399 4.53 -13.56 16.37
N GLY A 400 5.62 -13.26 15.70
CA GLY A 400 6.23 -14.07 14.64
C GLY A 400 6.80 -15.37 15.16
N GLY A 401 7.40 -15.36 16.35
CA GLY A 401 7.90 -16.56 17.03
C GLY A 401 6.85 -17.61 17.38
N LEU A 402 5.55 -17.36 17.14
CA LEU A 402 4.51 -18.39 17.20
C LEU A 402 4.59 -19.37 16.02
N ILE A 403 5.31 -19.01 14.96
CA ILE A 403 5.34 -19.75 13.69
C ILE A 403 6.78 -20.08 13.33
N ASP A 404 7.05 -21.37 13.10
CA ASP A 404 8.27 -21.78 12.43
C ASP A 404 8.16 -21.43 10.93
N THR A 405 8.78 -20.32 10.54
CA THR A 405 8.77 -19.86 9.14
C THR A 405 9.36 -20.89 8.17
N LYS A 406 10.31 -21.72 8.60
CA LYS A 406 10.88 -22.76 7.73
C LYS A 406 9.87 -23.88 7.48
N ALA A 407 9.14 -24.28 8.52
CA ALA A 407 8.07 -25.27 8.40
C ALA A 407 6.93 -24.75 7.53
N LEU A 408 6.56 -23.48 7.69
CA LEU A 408 5.55 -22.82 6.88
C LEU A 408 5.90 -22.87 5.37
N ILE A 409 7.15 -22.54 5.02
CA ILE A 409 7.61 -22.55 3.61
C ILE A 409 7.49 -23.96 3.02
N ARG A 410 7.79 -25.00 3.79
CA ARG A 410 7.61 -26.41 3.36
C ARG A 410 6.14 -26.80 3.23
N GLY A 411 5.27 -26.24 4.07
CA GLY A 411 3.85 -26.59 4.12
C GLY A 411 3.00 -26.07 2.96
N HIS A 412 3.52 -25.18 2.10
CA HIS A 412 2.83 -24.63 0.92
C HIS A 412 1.43 -24.04 1.20
N GLN A 413 1.25 -23.38 2.35
CA GLN A 413 -0.05 -22.81 2.75
C GLN A 413 -0.17 -21.32 2.36
N ALA A 414 -1.40 -20.86 2.13
CA ALA A 414 -1.69 -19.44 1.93
C ALA A 414 -1.55 -18.70 3.26
N PHE A 415 -0.59 -17.78 3.36
CA PHE A 415 -0.20 -17.15 4.62
C PHE A 415 -0.09 -15.65 4.50
N LEU A 416 -0.72 -14.92 5.43
CA LEU A 416 -0.50 -13.49 5.61
C LEU A 416 -0.15 -13.20 7.07
N THR A 417 0.96 -12.50 7.29
CA THR A 417 1.34 -12.04 8.63
C THR A 417 1.77 -10.59 8.64
N VAL A 418 1.54 -9.97 9.78
CA VAL A 418 1.94 -8.58 10.03
C VAL A 418 3.46 -8.48 10.16
N GLU A 419 4.12 -9.50 10.72
CA GLU A 419 5.57 -9.49 10.85
C GLU A 419 6.29 -9.85 9.55
N ALA A 420 5.62 -10.49 8.57
CA ALA A 420 6.15 -10.60 7.21
C ALA A 420 6.36 -9.22 6.54
N LEU A 421 5.64 -8.18 6.98
CA LEU A 421 5.82 -6.82 6.50
C LEU A 421 6.90 -6.03 7.28
N GLN A 422 7.37 -6.52 8.42
CA GLN A 422 8.37 -5.83 9.24
C GLN A 422 9.72 -6.56 9.36
N ASN A 423 9.79 -7.88 9.17
CA ASN A 423 11.02 -8.68 9.39
C ASN A 423 11.35 -9.72 8.30
N ILE A 424 10.58 -9.83 7.19
CA ILE A 424 11.07 -10.63 6.05
C ILE A 424 11.98 -9.74 5.19
N ALA A 425 13.27 -9.96 5.35
CA ALA A 425 14.29 -9.55 4.38
C ALA A 425 13.90 -10.07 2.97
N THR A 426 13.29 -9.20 2.18
CA THR A 426 13.48 -8.90 0.75
C THR A 426 13.87 -10.01 -0.25
N SER A 427 13.58 -11.30 0.00
CA SER A 427 13.98 -12.36 -0.94
C SER A 427 13.04 -13.54 -1.06
N SER A 428 11.84 -13.53 -0.45
CA SER A 428 10.98 -14.74 -0.47
C SER A 428 9.48 -14.51 -0.63
N ILE A 429 9.00 -13.26 -0.72
CA ILE A 429 7.56 -13.00 -0.87
C ILE A 429 7.06 -13.38 -2.29
N GLU A 430 7.86 -13.15 -3.32
CA GLU A 430 7.50 -13.54 -4.71
C GLU A 430 7.33 -15.06 -4.83
N GLY A 431 8.21 -15.84 -4.20
CA GLY A 431 8.13 -17.30 -4.23
C GLY A 431 6.98 -17.94 -3.45
N ILE A 432 6.47 -17.25 -2.42
CA ILE A 432 5.32 -17.74 -1.60
C ILE A 432 4.00 -17.53 -2.36
N ILE A 433 3.88 -16.45 -3.12
CA ILE A 433 2.64 -16.03 -3.77
C ILE A 433 2.45 -16.69 -5.15
N GLU A 434 3.54 -17.02 -5.84
CA GLU A 434 3.49 -17.60 -7.19
C GLU A 434 3.16 -19.11 -7.19
N LYS A 435 3.54 -19.83 -6.13
CA LYS A 435 3.31 -21.29 -6.01
C LYS A 435 1.92 -21.68 -5.52
N THR A 436 1.14 -20.77 -4.94
CA THR A 436 -0.25 -21.04 -4.52
C THR A 436 -1.27 -20.89 -5.65
N SER A 437 -0.82 -20.55 -6.86
CA SER A 437 -1.67 -20.40 -8.06
C SER A 437 -1.50 -21.54 -9.07
N GLN A 438 -0.98 -22.69 -8.63
CA GLN A 438 -0.99 -23.96 -9.37
C GLN A 438 -1.86 -25.00 -8.69
#